data_AF-A0A564Y7J4-F1
#
_entry.id   AF-A0A564Y7J4-F1
#
_cell.length_a   1.000
_cell.length_b   1.000
_cell.length_c   1.000
_cell.angle_alpha   90.00
_cell.angle_beta   90.00
_cell.angle_gamma   90.00
#
_symmetry.space_group_name_H-M   'P 1'
#
loop_
_entity.id
_entity.type
_entity.pdbx_description
1 polymer ?
#
loop_
_entity_poly.entity_id
_entity_poly.type
_entity_poly.pdbx_seq_one_letter_code
_entity_poly.pdbx_strand_id
1 'polypeptide(L)'
;TGAGSAFLISERVSFLVLDDCDLVLKSNHPYQTLFPSAKDELTEEEISIVWDRPAEFYSFVTSYRVLGLTSTILPDGCSDHILAKHYICSLEDRLKCRLETTSELINLLSFGAQPEELEICTPIPAENGSDQHPICGTVLRLLQETHYFLSDLDFTDTESNVSTAGERIINVPYYCLRAVAQCESITKELGVYCG
;
A
#
# COMPACT_ATOMS: atom_id res chain seq x y z
N THR A 1 35.71 -18.03 10.46
CA THR A 1 34.94 -19.15 11.05
C THR A 1 33.64 -18.61 11.59
N GLY A 2 32.53 -18.95 10.94
CA GLY A 2 31.21 -18.41 11.26
C GLY A 2 30.19 -18.82 10.20
N ALA A 3 30.11 -20.12 9.92
CA ALA A 3 29.01 -20.68 9.15
C ALA A 3 27.78 -20.65 10.05
N GLY A 4 27.06 -19.53 10.05
CA GLY A 4 25.72 -19.45 10.62
C GLY A 4 24.85 -20.44 9.86
N SER A 5 24.17 -21.32 10.59
CA SER A 5 23.31 -22.35 10.02
C SER A 5 22.23 -21.70 9.16
N ALA A 6 22.40 -21.70 7.85
CA ALA A 6 21.28 -21.55 6.94
C ALA A 6 20.36 -22.73 7.25
N PHE A 7 19.25 -22.46 7.93
CA PHE A 7 18.24 -23.45 8.25
C PHE A 7 17.82 -24.13 6.95
N LEU A 8 18.21 -25.39 6.75
CA LEU A 8 17.69 -26.23 5.68
C LEU A 8 16.24 -26.61 6.04
N ILE A 9 15.32 -25.66 5.91
CA ILE A 9 13.86 -25.86 6.04
C ILE A 9 13.41 -27.05 5.16
N SER A 10 14.10 -27.21 4.02
CA SER A 10 13.94 -28.25 2.99
C SER A 10 13.79 -29.68 3.51
N GLU A 11 14.43 -30.06 4.63
CA GLU A 11 14.43 -31.46 5.08
C GLU A 11 13.31 -31.84 6.06
N ARG A 12 12.56 -30.87 6.60
CA ARG A 12 11.60 -31.12 7.70
C ARG A 12 10.21 -30.56 7.50
N VAL A 13 10.00 -29.74 6.48
CA VAL A 13 8.75 -29.01 6.29
C VAL A 13 8.19 -29.32 4.92
N SER A 14 6.95 -29.80 4.86
CA SER A 14 6.26 -30.11 3.60
C SER A 14 5.45 -28.93 3.06
N PHE A 15 5.13 -27.97 3.94
CA PHE A 15 4.29 -26.81 3.63
C PHE A 15 4.72 -25.60 4.48
N LEU A 16 4.91 -24.45 3.83
CA LEU A 16 5.32 -23.19 4.44
C LEU A 16 4.29 -22.11 4.12
N VAL A 17 3.85 -21.38 5.14
CA VAL A 17 3.00 -20.20 4.99
C VAL A 17 3.81 -18.97 5.35
N LEU A 18 3.75 -17.95 4.49
CA LEU A 18 4.41 -16.67 4.67
C LEU A 18 3.37 -15.57 4.70
N ASP A 19 3.36 -14.80 5.78
CA ASP A 19 2.64 -13.54 5.85
C ASP A 19 3.57 -12.39 5.44
N ASP A 20 3.01 -11.35 4.83
CA ASP A 20 3.74 -10.24 4.18
C ASP A 20 4.89 -10.75 3.26
N CYS A 21 4.52 -11.57 2.28
CA CYS A 21 5.51 -12.27 1.44
C CYS A 21 6.32 -11.34 0.51
N ASP A 22 5.87 -10.11 0.26
CA ASP A 22 6.61 -9.07 -0.48
C ASP A 22 7.94 -8.67 0.19
N LEU A 23 8.04 -8.86 1.51
CA LEU A 23 9.25 -8.59 2.29
C LEU A 23 10.45 -9.44 1.84
N VAL A 24 10.23 -10.52 1.08
CA VAL A 24 11.28 -11.34 0.47
C VAL A 24 12.16 -10.53 -0.50
N LEU A 25 11.62 -9.45 -1.09
CA LEU A 25 12.34 -8.55 -1.99
C LEU A 25 13.11 -7.45 -1.24
N LYS A 26 12.80 -7.18 0.03
CA LYS A 26 13.46 -6.11 0.80
C LYS A 26 14.85 -6.53 1.25
N SER A 27 15.84 -5.69 0.95
CA SER A 27 17.21 -5.91 1.41
C SER A 27 17.28 -5.96 2.93
N ASN A 28 17.97 -6.96 3.47
CA ASN A 28 18.12 -7.24 4.90
C ASN A 28 16.88 -7.84 5.61
N HIS A 29 15.84 -8.24 4.90
CA HIS A 29 14.74 -8.98 5.53
C HIS A 29 15.11 -10.46 5.73
N PRO A 30 14.75 -11.11 6.86
CA PRO A 30 15.05 -12.53 7.08
C PRO A 30 14.50 -13.45 5.98
N TYR A 31 13.36 -13.09 5.37
CA TYR A 31 12.80 -13.86 4.24
C TYR A 31 13.72 -13.86 3.02
N GLN A 32 14.49 -12.80 2.80
CA GLN A 32 15.50 -12.74 1.74
C GLN A 32 16.53 -13.87 1.90
N THR A 33 16.87 -14.20 3.16
CA THR A 33 17.82 -15.29 3.50
C THR A 33 17.18 -16.68 3.37
N LEU A 34 15.87 -16.80 3.62
CA LEU A 34 15.13 -18.06 3.46
C LEU A 34 14.92 -18.44 1.98
N PHE A 35 14.79 -17.43 1.12
CA PHE A 35 14.63 -17.57 -0.32
C PHE A 35 15.81 -16.91 -1.04
N PRO A 36 17.00 -17.54 -1.01
CA PRO A 36 18.16 -17.02 -1.72
C PRO A 36 17.88 -17.07 -3.23
N SER A 37 18.00 -15.92 -3.88
CA SER A 37 18.02 -15.85 -5.34
C SER A 37 19.46 -15.90 -5.84
N ALA A 38 19.68 -16.44 -7.03
CA ALA A 38 20.97 -16.41 -7.70
C ALA A 38 21.36 -14.98 -8.15
N LYS A 39 20.37 -14.09 -8.30
CA LYS A 39 20.53 -12.68 -8.68
C LYS A 39 19.49 -11.83 -7.94
N ASP A 40 19.89 -10.63 -7.49
CA ASP A 40 18.96 -9.69 -6.85
C ASP A 40 18.08 -8.94 -7.86
N GLU A 41 18.55 -8.76 -9.10
CA GLU A 41 17.79 -8.11 -10.18
C GLU A 41 17.73 -9.00 -11.43
N LEU A 42 16.53 -9.14 -11.99
CA LEU A 42 16.27 -9.85 -13.24
C LEU A 42 16.52 -8.92 -14.45
N THR A 43 17.06 -9.47 -15.54
CA THR A 43 17.13 -8.76 -16.82
C THR A 43 15.78 -8.78 -17.54
N GLU A 44 15.58 -7.90 -18.53
CA GLU A 44 14.33 -7.84 -19.32
C GLU A 44 13.98 -9.18 -19.98
N GLU A 45 14.97 -9.92 -20.46
CA GLU A 45 14.74 -11.25 -21.05
C GLU A 45 14.26 -12.25 -20.00
N GLU A 46 14.86 -12.22 -18.79
CA GLU A 46 14.46 -13.08 -17.67
C GLU A 46 13.05 -12.74 -17.19
N ILE A 47 12.70 -11.45 -17.12
CA ILE A 47 11.35 -10.99 -16.78
C ILE A 47 10.32 -11.51 -17.78
N SER A 48 10.61 -11.44 -19.09
CA SER A 48 9.70 -12.00 -20.10
C SER A 48 9.52 -13.50 -19.92
N ILE A 49 10.61 -14.22 -19.64
CA ILE A 49 10.55 -15.67 -19.40
C ILE A 49 9.68 -15.97 -18.19
N VAL A 50 9.85 -15.23 -17.08
CA VAL A 50 9.06 -15.41 -15.84
C VAL A 50 7.58 -15.12 -16.10
N TRP A 51 7.29 -14.01 -16.79
CA TRP A 51 5.93 -13.56 -17.08
C TRP A 51 5.13 -14.57 -17.90
N ASP A 52 5.78 -15.21 -18.88
CA ASP A 52 5.15 -16.18 -19.77
C ASP A 52 5.24 -17.64 -19.25
N ARG A 53 5.62 -17.85 -17.98
CA ARG A 53 5.76 -19.21 -17.42
C ARG A 53 4.42 -19.95 -17.41
N PRO A 54 4.40 -21.19 -17.90
CA PRO A 54 3.20 -22.01 -17.82
C PRO A 54 2.97 -22.47 -16.37
N ALA A 55 1.71 -22.68 -15.98
CA ALA A 55 1.33 -22.99 -14.60
C ALA A 55 2.00 -24.26 -14.06
N GLU A 56 2.28 -25.21 -14.96
CA GLU A 56 2.92 -26.49 -14.69
C GLU A 56 4.32 -26.31 -14.09
N PHE A 57 5.02 -25.22 -14.43
CA PHE A 57 6.32 -24.91 -13.84
C PHE A 57 6.23 -24.91 -12.30
N TYR A 58 5.22 -24.25 -11.74
CA TYR A 58 5.08 -24.07 -10.30
C TYR A 58 4.70 -25.34 -9.53
N SER A 59 4.33 -26.42 -10.22
CA SER A 59 3.86 -27.66 -9.57
C SER A 59 4.97 -28.61 -9.11
N PHE A 60 6.20 -28.47 -9.63
CA PHE A 60 7.30 -29.42 -9.40
C PHE A 60 8.63 -28.80 -8.96
N VAL A 61 8.67 -27.51 -8.62
CA VAL A 61 9.96 -26.79 -8.43
C VAL A 61 10.59 -27.02 -7.06
N THR A 62 9.80 -27.29 -6.02
CA THR A 62 10.28 -27.36 -4.64
C THR A 62 9.85 -28.64 -3.93
N SER A 63 10.70 -29.12 -3.01
CA SER A 63 10.39 -30.28 -2.14
C SER A 63 9.28 -30.01 -1.12
N TYR A 64 8.90 -28.74 -0.98
CA TYR A 64 7.87 -28.25 -0.07
C TYR A 64 6.99 -27.23 -0.79
N ARG A 65 5.73 -27.12 -0.38
CA ARG A 65 4.79 -26.14 -0.93
C ARG A 65 4.86 -24.82 -0.17
N VAL A 66 4.78 -23.70 -0.86
CA VAL A 66 4.79 -22.35 -0.26
C VAL A 66 3.45 -21.67 -0.55
N LEU A 67 2.84 -21.07 0.47
CA LEU A 67 1.70 -20.17 0.36
C LEU A 67 2.11 -18.80 0.89
N GLY A 68 2.24 -17.82 0.01
CA GLY A 68 2.52 -16.44 0.37
C GLY A 68 1.25 -15.60 0.39
N LEU A 69 1.06 -14.83 1.45
CA LEU A 69 -0.02 -13.86 1.58
C LEU A 69 0.61 -12.47 1.68
N THR A 70 0.04 -11.50 0.99
CA THR A 70 0.37 -10.08 1.13
C THR A 70 -0.85 -9.26 0.74
N SER A 71 -0.96 -8.06 1.32
CA SER A 71 -2.02 -7.11 0.98
C SER A 71 -1.69 -6.28 -0.27
N THR A 72 -0.41 -5.98 -0.49
CA THR A 72 0.07 -5.15 -1.61
C THR A 72 1.45 -5.61 -2.07
N ILE A 73 1.63 -5.76 -3.38
CA ILE A 73 2.92 -6.16 -3.97
C ILE A 73 3.71 -4.95 -4.46
N LEU A 74 3.00 -3.90 -4.87
CA LEU A 74 3.60 -2.73 -5.48
C LEU A 74 3.95 -1.69 -4.40
N PRO A 75 5.08 -0.98 -4.56
CA PRO A 75 5.39 0.17 -3.72
C PRO A 75 4.31 1.24 -3.78
N ASP A 76 4.11 1.97 -2.68
CA ASP A 76 3.19 3.11 -2.62
C ASP A 76 3.51 4.12 -3.72
N GLY A 77 2.51 4.45 -4.54
CA GLY A 77 2.66 5.41 -5.64
C GLY A 77 3.32 4.86 -6.91
N CYS A 78 3.45 3.54 -7.06
CA CYS A 78 3.94 2.94 -8.31
C CYS A 78 2.96 3.16 -9.48
N SER A 79 3.24 4.14 -10.34
CA SER A 79 2.47 4.41 -11.57
C SER A 79 3.10 3.81 -12.83
N ASP A 80 4.33 3.30 -12.74
CA ASP A 80 5.05 2.73 -13.88
C ASP A 80 4.75 1.24 -14.06
N HIS A 81 4.12 0.92 -15.18
CA HIS A 81 3.78 -0.46 -15.57
C HIS A 81 5.00 -1.36 -15.75
N ILE A 82 6.16 -0.82 -16.16
CA ILE A 82 7.39 -1.60 -16.35
C ILE A 82 7.94 -2.00 -14.98
N LEU A 83 8.01 -1.04 -14.06
CA LEU A 83 8.43 -1.28 -12.68
C LEU A 83 7.51 -2.29 -12.01
N ALA A 84 6.19 -2.16 -12.17
CA ALA A 84 5.23 -3.11 -11.63
C ALA A 84 5.45 -4.54 -12.14
N LYS A 85 5.67 -4.71 -13.45
CA LYS A 85 6.00 -6.01 -14.04
C LYS A 85 7.27 -6.60 -13.43
N HIS A 86 8.30 -5.78 -13.26
CA HIS A 86 9.58 -6.19 -12.68
C HIS A 86 9.42 -6.70 -11.24
N TYR A 87 8.66 -5.98 -10.40
CA TYR A 87 8.36 -6.38 -9.03
C TYR A 87 7.61 -7.72 -8.97
N ILE A 88 6.57 -7.90 -9.79
CA ILE A 88 5.78 -9.13 -9.83
C ILE A 88 6.67 -10.31 -10.25
N CYS A 89 7.43 -10.18 -11.35
CA CYS A 89 8.32 -11.24 -11.81
C CYS A 89 9.42 -11.58 -10.80
N SER A 90 9.97 -10.56 -10.14
CA SER A 90 10.98 -10.75 -9.10
C SER A 90 10.43 -11.53 -7.91
N LEU A 91 9.19 -11.25 -7.49
CA LEU A 91 8.53 -11.98 -6.40
C LEU A 91 8.22 -13.42 -6.80
N GLU A 92 7.63 -13.64 -7.99
CA GLU A 92 7.31 -14.98 -8.49
C GLU A 92 8.56 -15.83 -8.67
N ASP A 93 9.63 -15.26 -9.23
CA ASP A 93 10.87 -15.99 -9.42
C ASP A 93 11.54 -16.32 -8.09
N ARG A 94 11.46 -15.44 -7.09
CA ARG A 94 12.12 -15.66 -5.81
C ARG A 94 11.39 -16.66 -4.93
N LEU A 95 10.07 -16.60 -4.87
CA LEU A 95 9.23 -17.52 -4.10
C LEU A 95 8.95 -18.83 -4.86
N LYS A 96 9.21 -18.87 -6.17
CA LYS A 96 8.80 -19.96 -7.07
C LYS A 96 7.30 -20.27 -6.92
N CYS A 97 6.51 -19.21 -6.78
CA CYS A 97 5.06 -19.25 -6.63
C CYS A 97 4.43 -18.41 -7.73
N ARG A 98 3.25 -18.82 -8.22
CA ARG A 98 2.45 -18.00 -9.11
C ARG A 98 1.65 -17.00 -8.29
N LEU A 99 1.67 -15.75 -8.71
CA LEU A 99 0.87 -14.69 -8.11
C LEU A 99 -0.58 -14.80 -8.59
N GLU A 100 -1.52 -14.69 -7.66
CA GLU A 100 -2.94 -14.65 -7.97
C GLU A 100 -3.59 -13.54 -7.15
N THR A 101 -4.40 -12.71 -7.81
CA THR A 101 -5.08 -11.59 -7.18
C THR A 101 -6.50 -11.99 -6.81
N THR A 102 -6.81 -11.89 -5.52
CA THR A 102 -8.16 -12.12 -5.00
C THR A 102 -8.96 -10.81 -5.07
N SER A 103 -9.25 -10.35 -6.29
CA SER A 103 -10.08 -9.15 -6.50
C SER A 103 -11.49 -9.52 -6.93
N GLU A 104 -12.49 -8.99 -6.22
CA GLU A 104 -13.92 -9.10 -6.61
C GLU A 104 -14.16 -8.53 -8.01
N LEU A 105 -13.41 -7.50 -8.40
CA LEU A 105 -13.50 -6.89 -9.72
C LEU A 105 -13.07 -7.86 -10.82
N ILE A 106 -12.02 -8.65 -10.62
CA ILE A 106 -11.57 -9.65 -11.62
C ILE A 106 -12.63 -10.74 -11.79
N ASN A 107 -13.28 -11.15 -10.70
CA ASN A 107 -14.40 -12.09 -10.78
C ASN A 107 -15.59 -11.49 -11.56
N LEU A 108 -15.94 -10.23 -11.32
CA LEU A 108 -17.02 -9.53 -12.05
C LEU A 108 -16.68 -9.33 -13.53
N LEU A 109 -15.44 -8.94 -13.86
CA LEU A 109 -14.95 -8.83 -15.23
C LEU A 109 -15.00 -10.19 -15.96
N SER A 110 -14.72 -11.29 -15.24
CA SER A 110 -14.82 -12.66 -15.77
C SER A 110 -16.24 -13.07 -16.16
N PHE A 111 -17.27 -12.40 -15.63
CA PHE A 111 -18.67 -12.56 -16.04
C PHE A 111 -19.10 -11.62 -17.18
N GLY A 112 -18.15 -10.91 -17.80
CA GLY A 112 -18.41 -9.99 -18.91
C GLY A 112 -18.92 -8.62 -18.49
N ALA A 113 -18.82 -8.25 -17.20
CA ALA A 113 -19.02 -6.87 -16.81
C ALA A 113 -17.89 -6.02 -17.39
N GLN A 114 -18.23 -4.95 -18.11
CA GLN A 114 -17.28 -3.94 -18.55
C GLN A 114 -17.69 -2.62 -17.89
N PRO A 115 -17.08 -2.23 -16.77
CA PRO A 115 -17.41 -0.95 -16.13
C PRO A 115 -17.04 0.20 -17.08
N GLU A 116 -17.94 1.17 -17.21
CA GLU A 116 -17.65 2.41 -17.92
C GLU A 116 -16.82 3.31 -17.01
N GLU A 117 -15.57 3.57 -17.39
CA GLU A 117 -14.72 4.54 -16.69
C GLU A 117 -15.09 5.95 -17.13
N LEU A 118 -15.45 6.80 -16.16
CA LEU A 118 -15.76 8.20 -16.40
C LEU A 118 -14.66 9.06 -15.79
N GLU A 119 -13.82 9.64 -16.66
CA GLU A 119 -12.79 10.60 -16.25
C GLU A 119 -13.44 11.98 -16.05
N ILE A 120 -13.47 12.44 -14.80
CA ILE A 120 -13.91 13.80 -14.46
C ILE A 120 -12.66 14.69 -14.47
N CYS A 121 -12.44 15.41 -15.55
CA CYS A 121 -11.40 16.43 -15.59
C CYS A 121 -11.76 17.53 -14.59
N THR A 122 -11.01 17.65 -13.50
CA THR A 122 -11.09 18.84 -12.65
C THR A 122 -10.58 20.03 -13.46
N PRO A 123 -11.32 21.14 -13.57
CA PRO A 123 -10.80 22.32 -14.22
C PRO A 123 -9.51 22.73 -13.51
N ILE A 124 -8.42 22.86 -14.27
CA ILE A 124 -7.17 23.46 -13.79
C ILE A 124 -7.58 24.81 -13.19
N PRO A 125 -7.23 25.12 -11.93
CA PRO A 125 -7.57 26.41 -11.35
C PRO A 125 -6.98 27.47 -12.28
N ALA A 126 -7.85 28.23 -12.95
CA ALA A 126 -7.42 29.28 -13.83
C ALA A 126 -6.44 30.18 -13.05
N GLU A 127 -5.28 30.49 -13.62
CA GLU A 127 -4.28 31.38 -13.00
C GLU A 127 -4.86 32.75 -12.59
N ASN A 128 -6.08 33.06 -13.05
CA ASN A 128 -6.94 34.10 -12.50
C ASN A 128 -7.95 33.46 -11.53
N GLY A 129 -7.65 33.50 -10.23
CA GLY A 129 -8.40 32.83 -9.15
C GLY A 129 -9.87 33.24 -9.03
N SER A 130 -10.74 32.66 -9.85
CA SER A 130 -12.15 33.06 -9.95
C SER A 130 -13.17 31.92 -9.87
N ASP A 131 -12.78 30.65 -9.79
CA ASP A 131 -13.76 29.54 -9.79
C ASP A 131 -13.94 28.84 -8.44
N GLN A 132 -13.16 29.23 -7.42
CA GLN A 132 -13.52 28.94 -6.03
C GLN A 132 -14.33 30.11 -5.48
N HIS A 133 -15.55 29.84 -5.00
CA HIS A 133 -16.35 30.83 -4.29
C HIS A 133 -15.46 31.50 -3.23
N PRO A 134 -15.42 32.84 -3.08
CA PRO A 134 -14.49 33.53 -2.18
C PRO A 134 -14.58 33.05 -0.72
N ILE A 135 -15.73 32.48 -0.35
CA ILE A 135 -15.95 31.79 0.93
C ILE A 135 -15.06 30.55 1.08
N CYS A 136 -14.86 29.76 0.01
CA CYS A 136 -14.01 28.57 0.02
C CYS A 136 -12.56 28.90 0.33
N GLY A 137 -11.97 29.88 -0.36
CA GLY A 137 -10.62 30.33 -0.05
C GLY A 137 -10.46 30.86 1.36
N THR A 138 -11.51 31.51 1.90
CA THR A 138 -11.52 32.02 3.28
C THR A 138 -11.59 30.87 4.29
N VAL A 139 -12.48 29.91 4.09
CA VAL A 139 -12.64 28.74 4.98
C VAL A 139 -11.38 27.88 4.96
N LEU A 140 -10.79 27.64 3.79
CA LEU A 140 -9.53 26.90 3.68
C LEU A 140 -8.39 27.58 4.43
N ARG A 141 -8.26 28.91 4.33
CA ARG A 141 -7.26 29.67 5.10
C ARG A 141 -7.50 29.54 6.61
N LEU A 142 -8.74 29.66 7.07
CA LEU A 142 -9.08 29.50 8.49
C LEU A 142 -8.76 28.08 8.99
N LEU A 143 -9.07 27.05 8.21
CA LEU A 143 -8.75 25.66 8.54
C LEU A 143 -7.22 25.45 8.61
N GLN A 144 -6.46 26.03 7.68
CA GLN A 144 -5.00 25.97 7.69
C GLN A 144 -4.40 26.68 8.90
N GLU A 145 -4.85 27.90 9.20
CA GLU A 145 -4.41 28.66 10.38
C GLU A 145 -4.74 27.91 11.67
N THR A 146 -5.94 27.30 11.74
CA THR A 146 -6.35 26.48 12.89
C THR A 146 -5.51 25.22 13.02
N HIS A 147 -5.18 24.56 11.90
CA HIS A 147 -4.32 23.38 11.89
C HIS A 147 -2.91 23.71 12.38
N TYR A 148 -2.33 24.83 11.91
CA TYR A 148 -1.03 25.31 12.39
C TYR A 148 -1.07 25.65 13.88
N PHE A 149 -2.08 26.40 14.33
CA PHE A 149 -2.24 26.73 15.73
C PHE A 149 -2.32 25.48 16.62
N LEU A 150 -3.12 24.50 16.22
CA LEU A 150 -3.26 23.25 16.97
C LEU A 150 -1.96 22.43 16.95
N SER A 151 -1.26 22.38 15.83
CA SER A 151 0.01 21.63 15.71
C SER A 151 1.12 22.18 16.61
N ASP A 152 1.08 23.47 16.91
CA ASP A 152 2.04 24.15 17.79
C ASP A 152 1.75 23.91 19.29
N LEU A 153 0.62 23.28 19.64
CA LEU A 153 0.29 22.96 21.03
C LEU A 153 0.96 21.67 21.47
N ASP A 154 1.52 21.67 22.68
CA ASP A 154 2.02 20.46 23.32
C ASP A 154 0.85 19.66 23.91
N PHE A 155 0.60 18.47 23.36
CA PHE A 155 -0.51 17.60 23.76
C PHE A 155 -0.17 16.62 24.89
N THR A 156 0.98 16.77 25.54
CA THR A 156 1.43 15.88 26.62
C THR A 156 0.67 16.05 27.93
N ASP A 157 -0.11 17.12 28.08
CA ASP A 157 -0.93 17.37 29.27
C ASP A 157 -2.18 16.48 29.35
N THR A 158 -2.15 15.58 30.33
CA THR A 158 -3.19 14.60 30.63
C THR A 158 -4.54 15.18 31.10
N GLU A 159 -4.61 16.48 31.42
CA GLU A 159 -5.84 17.17 31.83
C GLU A 159 -6.83 17.39 30.68
N SER A 160 -6.36 17.28 29.43
CA SER A 160 -7.16 17.45 28.21
C SER A 160 -7.91 16.18 27.76
N ASN A 161 -7.81 15.11 28.56
CA ASN A 161 -8.38 13.80 28.30
C ASN A 161 -9.81 13.71 28.86
N VAL A 162 -10.80 13.60 27.98
CA VAL A 162 -12.20 13.40 28.37
C VAL A 162 -12.55 11.93 28.26
N SER A 163 -13.06 11.34 29.35
CA SER A 163 -13.63 9.99 29.33
C SER A 163 -15.04 10.05 28.76
N THR A 164 -15.27 9.36 27.65
CA THR A 164 -16.62 9.15 27.13
C THR A 164 -17.32 8.04 27.91
N ALA A 165 -18.65 8.00 27.87
CA ALA A 165 -19.51 7.08 28.63
C ALA A 165 -19.25 5.56 28.40
N GLY A 166 -18.26 5.19 27.58
CA GLY A 166 -17.84 3.82 27.29
C GLY A 166 -16.32 3.62 27.32
N GLU A 167 -15.64 4.12 28.35
CA GLU A 167 -14.20 3.88 28.65
C GLU A 167 -13.16 4.44 27.65
N ARG A 168 -13.58 5.07 26.55
CA ARG A 168 -12.64 5.68 25.60
C ARG A 168 -12.18 7.05 26.09
N ILE A 169 -10.87 7.20 26.30
CA ILE A 169 -10.21 8.47 26.62
C ILE A 169 -9.92 9.20 25.30
N ILE A 170 -10.43 10.43 25.17
CA ILE A 170 -10.16 11.29 24.01
C ILE A 170 -9.30 12.46 24.47
N ASN A 171 -8.10 12.57 23.90
CA ASN A 171 -7.31 13.80 23.95
C ASN A 171 -7.98 14.81 23.02
N VAL A 172 -8.71 15.76 23.60
CA VAL A 172 -9.55 16.72 22.86
C VAL A 172 -8.72 17.54 21.85
N PRO A 173 -7.56 18.10 22.23
CA PRO A 173 -6.69 18.80 21.28
C PRO A 173 -6.24 17.94 20.09
N TYR A 174 -5.84 16.68 20.32
CA TYR A 174 -5.46 15.76 19.25
C TYR A 174 -6.64 15.42 18.33
N TYR A 175 -7.83 15.25 18.89
CA TYR A 175 -9.05 15.06 18.12
C TYR A 175 -9.36 16.28 17.25
N CYS A 176 -9.28 17.49 17.80
CA CYS A 176 -9.47 18.74 17.06
C CYS A 176 -8.45 18.88 15.92
N LEU A 177 -7.17 18.57 16.16
CA LEU A 177 -6.13 18.63 15.13
C LEU A 177 -6.48 17.72 13.95
N ARG A 178 -6.83 16.45 14.24
CA ARG A 178 -7.21 15.48 13.21
C ARG A 178 -8.49 15.91 12.49
N ALA A 179 -9.49 16.41 13.21
CA ALA A 179 -10.76 16.85 12.62
C ALA A 179 -10.54 18.03 11.67
N VAL A 180 -9.74 19.03 12.06
CA VAL A 180 -9.42 20.18 11.22
C VAL A 180 -8.65 19.76 9.96
N ALA A 181 -7.69 18.85 10.08
CA ALA A 181 -6.96 18.31 8.92
C ALA A 181 -7.91 17.57 7.94
N GLN A 182 -8.88 16.84 8.47
CA GLN A 182 -9.91 16.16 7.65
C GLN A 182 -10.85 17.17 6.97
N CYS A 183 -11.33 18.18 7.70
CA CYS A 183 -12.15 19.26 7.14
C CYS A 183 -11.39 20.02 6.06
N GLU A 184 -10.08 20.27 6.21
CA GLU A 184 -9.25 20.91 5.19
C GLU A 184 -9.19 20.05 3.91
N SER A 185 -8.92 18.75 4.04
CA SER A 185 -8.86 17.82 2.90
C SER A 185 -10.20 17.74 2.17
N ILE A 186 -11.30 17.55 2.91
CA ILE A 186 -12.65 17.45 2.36
C ILE A 186 -13.07 18.77 1.70
N THR A 187 -12.76 19.92 2.32
CA THR A 187 -13.08 21.23 1.72
C THR A 187 -12.33 21.45 0.41
N LYS A 188 -11.08 20.98 0.30
CA LYS A 188 -10.30 21.05 -0.96
C LYS A 188 -10.89 20.18 -2.06
N GLU A 189 -11.34 18.97 -1.72
CA GLU A 189 -11.80 17.98 -2.70
C GLU A 189 -13.28 18.14 -3.07
N LEU A 190 -14.14 18.40 -2.09
CA LEU A 190 -15.60 18.38 -2.23
C LEU A 190 -16.25 19.75 -2.03
N GLY A 191 -15.51 20.74 -1.53
CA GLY A 191 -15.97 22.10 -1.27
C GLY A 191 -16.53 22.34 0.13
N VAL A 192 -16.83 23.61 0.43
CA VAL A 192 -17.21 24.13 1.77
C VAL A 192 -18.47 23.50 2.35
N TYR A 193 -19.38 22.98 1.52
CA TYR A 193 -20.61 22.36 2.03
C TYR A 193 -20.33 21.04 2.75
N CYS A 194 -19.25 20.35 2.37
CA CYS A 194 -18.90 19.03 2.91
C CYS A 194 -17.92 19.09 4.09
N GLY A 195 -17.09 20.13 4.16
CA GLY A 195 -16.11 20.33 5.24
C GLY A 195 -16.71 20.99 6.47
#